data_AF-A0A0M8ZY23-F1
#
_entry.id   AF-A0A0M8ZY23-F1
#
_cell.length_a   1.000
_cell.length_b   1.000
_cell.length_c   1.000
_cell.angle_alpha   90.00
_cell.angle_beta   90.00
_cell.angle_gamma   90.00
#
_symmetry.space_group_name_H-M   'P 1'
#
loop_
_entity.id
_entity.type
_entity.pdbx_description
1 polymer ?
#
loop_
_entity_poly.entity_id
_entity_poly.type
_entity_poly.pdbx_seq_one_letter_code
_entity_poly.pdbx_strand_id
1 'polypeptide(L)'
;VIATSLLQCAQQQESRQSREVILNISDDQKIQYLNQDFYSNAYNYGYEISPNGQFHHELRGPDDITYGCYGYIDPFGKLKTTFCWGYRVIQPGNSVELFLHEHEHHHEHDSEQHQHEHDDHHDHHGVITEWANLYFPEICRQFDGTGSGSSVMPVPGE
;
A
#
# COMPACT_ATOMS: atom_id res chain seq x y z
N VAL A 1 42.51 -33.77 40.09
CA VAL A 1 41.46 -33.55 39.08
C VAL A 1 41.00 -32.10 39.22
N ILE A 2 41.39 -31.21 38.31
CA ILE A 2 41.04 -29.78 38.34
C ILE A 2 40.08 -29.56 37.17
N ALA A 3 38.81 -29.30 37.48
CA ALA A 3 37.79 -29.01 36.48
C ALA A 3 37.76 -27.49 36.23
N THR A 4 38.25 -27.08 35.07
CA THR A 4 38.16 -25.71 34.57
C THR A 4 36.75 -25.43 34.07
N SER A 5 36.03 -24.56 34.78
CA SER A 5 34.72 -24.04 34.37
C SER A 5 34.90 -23.03 33.23
N LEU A 6 34.56 -23.43 32.01
CA LEU A 6 34.49 -22.52 30.87
C LEU A 6 33.23 -21.66 31.01
N LEU A 7 33.42 -20.38 31.33
CA LEU A 7 32.40 -19.34 31.15
C LEU A 7 32.21 -19.14 29.64
N GLN A 8 31.15 -19.73 29.08
CA GLN A 8 30.68 -19.36 27.76
C GLN A 8 29.90 -18.05 27.90
N CYS A 9 30.54 -16.95 27.51
CA CYS A 9 29.83 -15.76 27.06
C CYS A 9 28.97 -16.17 25.86
N ALA A 10 27.70 -16.44 26.09
CA ALA A 10 26.72 -16.38 25.01
C ALA A 10 26.65 -14.90 24.61
N GLN A 11 27.40 -14.54 23.56
CA GLN A 11 27.06 -13.38 22.76
C GLN A 11 25.60 -13.58 22.36
N GLN A 12 24.70 -12.79 22.95
CA GLN A 12 23.39 -12.58 22.37
C GLN A 12 23.62 -11.86 21.05
N GLN A 13 23.93 -12.64 20.02
CA GLN A 13 23.48 -12.32 18.68
C GLN A 13 21.98 -12.55 18.73
N GLU A 14 21.26 -11.54 19.22
CA GLU A 14 19.81 -11.46 19.16
C GLU A 14 19.47 -11.40 17.67
N SER A 15 19.36 -12.60 17.10
CA SER A 15 18.87 -12.88 15.78
C SER A 15 17.63 -12.03 15.56
N ARG A 16 17.59 -11.28 14.46
CA ARG A 16 16.44 -10.49 13.94
C ARG A 16 15.24 -11.38 13.58
N GLN A 17 14.86 -12.30 14.47
CA GLN A 17 13.84 -13.34 14.28
C GLN A 17 12.58 -13.10 15.10
N SER A 18 12.45 -11.94 15.75
CA SER A 18 11.22 -11.55 16.43
C SER A 18 10.67 -10.33 15.72
N ARG A 19 9.43 -10.43 15.18
CA ARG A 19 8.36 -9.40 15.23
C ARG A 19 7.41 -9.33 14.02
N GLU A 20 7.49 -10.25 13.06
CA GLU A 20 6.44 -10.37 12.03
C GLU A 20 5.26 -11.19 12.57
N VAL A 21 4.06 -10.62 12.66
CA VAL A 21 2.83 -11.38 12.95
C VAL A 21 2.18 -11.77 11.63
N ILE A 22 2.54 -12.95 11.12
CA ILE A 22 1.89 -13.53 9.95
C ILE A 22 0.65 -14.29 10.41
N LEU A 23 -0.55 -13.73 10.17
CA LEU A 23 -1.79 -14.48 10.32
C LEU A 23 -2.02 -15.28 9.04
N ASN A 24 -1.73 -16.58 9.07
CA ASN A 24 -2.03 -17.51 7.98
C ASN A 24 -3.34 -18.25 8.29
N ILE A 25 -4.44 -17.83 7.65
CA ILE A 25 -5.71 -18.56 7.70
C ILE A 25 -5.74 -19.53 6.52
N SER A 26 -5.74 -20.83 6.80
CA SER A 26 -5.84 -21.86 5.77
C SER A 26 -7.31 -22.17 5.49
N ASP A 27 -7.78 -21.73 4.33
CA ASP A 27 -9.08 -22.06 3.75
C ASP A 27 -8.86 -22.20 2.25
N ASP A 28 -9.24 -23.35 1.68
CA ASP A 28 -8.99 -23.65 0.26
C ASP A 28 -9.70 -22.66 -0.68
N GLN A 29 -10.71 -21.94 -0.18
CA GLN A 29 -11.45 -20.92 -0.93
C GLN A 29 -11.01 -19.49 -0.61
N LYS A 30 -10.04 -19.29 0.29
CA LYS A 30 -9.63 -17.97 0.74
C LYS A 30 -8.13 -17.90 1.02
N ILE A 31 -7.49 -16.97 0.34
CA ILE A 31 -6.13 -16.54 0.66
C ILE A 31 -6.23 -15.30 1.53
N GLN A 32 -5.51 -15.24 2.64
CA GLN A 32 -5.40 -14.05 3.48
C GLN A 32 -3.99 -13.93 4.05
N TYR A 33 -3.46 -12.71 4.07
CA TYR A 33 -2.18 -12.41 4.66
C TYR A 33 -2.22 -11.06 5.39
N LEU A 34 -1.38 -10.97 6.43
CA LEU A 34 -1.02 -9.75 7.12
C LEU A 34 0.44 -9.88 7.49
N ASN A 35 1.26 -8.90 7.13
CA ASN A 35 2.57 -8.69 7.71
C ASN A 35 2.64 -7.21 8.13
N GLN A 36 3.10 -6.99 9.35
CA GLN A 36 3.12 -5.69 10.01
C GLN A 36 4.40 -5.52 10.79
N ASP A 37 5.07 -4.39 10.59
CA ASP A 37 6.21 -3.93 11.38
C ASP A 37 5.80 -2.71 12.21
N PHE A 38 5.72 -2.92 13.53
CA PHE A 38 5.32 -1.89 14.49
C PHE A 38 6.34 -0.76 14.66
N TYR A 39 7.60 -0.94 14.26
CA TYR A 39 8.64 0.08 14.43
C TYR A 39 8.68 1.04 13.24
N SER A 40 8.47 0.53 12.03
CA SER A 40 8.44 1.34 10.81
C SER A 40 7.03 1.82 10.44
N ASN A 41 5.99 1.36 11.13
CA ASN A 41 4.58 1.54 10.75
C ASN A 41 4.26 0.98 9.35
N ALA A 42 5.14 0.14 8.79
CA ALA A 42 4.91 -0.51 7.51
C ALA A 42 4.02 -1.75 7.71
N TYR A 43 3.13 -1.98 6.76
CA TYR A 43 2.34 -3.20 6.72
C TYR A 43 1.97 -3.56 5.30
N ASN A 44 1.68 -4.83 5.08
CA ASN A 44 1.00 -5.34 3.89
C ASN A 44 -0.10 -6.30 4.32
N TYR A 45 -1.27 -6.09 3.74
CA TYR A 45 -2.48 -6.83 4.09
C TYR A 45 -3.24 -7.16 2.80
N GLY A 46 -3.87 -8.32 2.78
CA GLY A 46 -4.82 -8.60 1.73
C GLY A 46 -5.53 -9.93 1.87
N TYR A 47 -6.54 -10.09 1.01
CA TYR A 47 -7.28 -11.32 0.86
C TYR A 47 -7.78 -11.49 -0.58
N GLU A 48 -8.04 -12.74 -0.93
CA GLU A 48 -8.71 -13.15 -2.16
C GLU A 48 -9.68 -14.29 -1.85
N ILE A 49 -10.91 -14.18 -2.34
CA ILE A 49 -12.00 -15.14 -2.12
C ILE A 49 -12.33 -15.80 -3.46
N SER A 50 -12.19 -17.12 -3.51
CA SER A 50 -12.64 -17.96 -4.62
C SER A 50 -14.02 -18.57 -4.35
N PRO A 51 -14.88 -18.81 -5.35
CA PRO A 51 -14.72 -18.51 -6.78
C PRO A 51 -15.22 -17.12 -7.19
N ASN A 52 -15.82 -16.36 -6.26
CA ASN A 52 -16.49 -15.09 -6.57
C ASN A 52 -15.50 -13.95 -6.90
N GLY A 53 -14.19 -14.20 -6.75
CA GLY A 53 -13.12 -13.31 -7.17
C GLY A 53 -13.12 -11.98 -6.43
N GLN A 54 -13.63 -11.93 -5.19
CA GLN A 54 -13.54 -10.73 -4.35
C GLN A 54 -12.12 -10.65 -3.76
N PHE A 55 -11.51 -9.47 -3.84
CA PHE A 55 -10.15 -9.28 -3.35
C PHE A 55 -9.96 -7.88 -2.77
N HIS A 56 -8.95 -7.78 -1.90
CA HIS A 56 -8.42 -6.53 -1.37
C HIS A 56 -6.94 -6.73 -1.12
N HIS A 57 -6.11 -5.83 -1.61
CA HIS A 57 -4.69 -5.82 -1.34
C HIS A 57 -4.26 -4.39 -1.05
N GLU A 58 -3.58 -4.19 0.07
CA GLU A 58 -3.02 -2.90 0.44
C GLU A 58 -1.66 -3.05 1.12
N LEU A 59 -0.89 -1.98 1.04
CA LEU A 59 0.35 -1.84 1.77
C LEU A 59 0.54 -0.38 2.20
N ARG A 60 1.17 -0.17 3.35
CA ARG A 60 1.64 1.14 3.80
C ARG A 60 3.05 1.35 3.29
N GLY A 61 3.22 2.33 2.42
CA GLY A 61 4.52 2.73 1.90
C GLY A 61 5.39 3.44 2.94
N PRO A 62 6.69 3.58 2.68
CA PRO A 62 7.62 4.31 3.54
C PRO A 62 7.35 5.82 3.60
N ASP A 63 6.53 6.33 2.67
CA ASP A 63 6.01 7.70 2.61
C ASP A 63 4.78 7.91 3.49
N ASP A 64 4.40 6.92 4.30
CA ASP A 64 3.22 6.96 5.15
C ASP A 64 1.94 7.18 4.31
N ILE A 65 1.91 6.61 3.11
CA ILE A 65 0.73 6.54 2.25
C ILE A 65 0.32 5.08 2.09
N THR A 66 -0.98 4.82 2.14
CA THR A 66 -1.52 3.47 1.90
C THR A 66 -1.86 3.31 0.43
N TYR A 67 -1.31 2.27 -0.20
CA TYR A 67 -1.52 1.94 -1.60
C TYR A 67 -2.26 0.63 -1.70
N GLY A 68 -3.23 0.54 -2.60
CA GLY A 68 -3.95 -0.71 -2.74
C GLY A 68 -4.91 -0.77 -3.90
N CYS A 69 -5.56 -1.92 -3.97
CA CYS A 69 -6.65 -2.20 -4.88
C CYS A 69 -7.64 -3.12 -4.20
N TYR A 70 -8.90 -2.98 -4.56
CA TYR A 70 -9.95 -3.91 -4.16
C TYR A 70 -10.94 -4.08 -5.29
N GLY A 71 -11.62 -5.22 -5.32
CA GLY A 71 -12.48 -5.52 -6.43
C GLY A 71 -13.19 -6.84 -6.34
N TYR A 72 -13.91 -7.15 -7.41
CA TYR A 72 -14.71 -8.36 -7.57
C TYR A 72 -14.94 -8.68 -9.05
N ILE A 73 -15.36 -9.91 -9.33
CA ILE A 73 -15.86 -10.31 -10.65
C ILE A 73 -17.38 -10.12 -10.64
N ASP A 74 -17.91 -9.32 -11.56
CA ASP A 74 -19.35 -9.08 -11.66
C ASP A 74 -20.12 -10.31 -12.21
N PRO A 75 -21.46 -10.36 -12.14
CA PRO A 75 -22.24 -11.50 -12.64
C PRO A 75 -22.08 -11.80 -14.13
N PHE A 76 -21.49 -10.88 -14.91
CA PHE A 76 -21.18 -11.06 -16.33
C PHE A 76 -19.74 -11.54 -16.57
N GLY A 77 -19.00 -11.87 -15.50
CA GLY A 77 -17.60 -12.29 -15.57
C GLY A 77 -16.62 -11.13 -15.77
N LYS A 78 -17.06 -9.87 -15.61
CA LYS A 78 -16.18 -8.70 -15.81
C LYS A 78 -15.55 -8.28 -14.49
N LEU A 79 -14.22 -8.20 -14.49
CA LEU A 79 -13.44 -7.66 -13.38
C LEU A 79 -13.80 -6.19 -13.11
N LYS A 80 -14.10 -5.89 -11.84
CA LYS A 80 -14.30 -4.54 -11.31
C LYS A 80 -13.22 -4.28 -10.27
N THR A 81 -12.32 -3.36 -10.57
CA THR A 81 -11.22 -3.00 -9.68
C THR A 81 -11.25 -1.51 -9.38
N THR A 82 -11.05 -1.18 -8.11
CA THR A 82 -10.80 0.18 -7.64
C THR A 82 -9.39 0.24 -7.11
N PHE A 83 -8.64 1.28 -7.48
CA PHE A 83 -7.28 1.51 -7.00
C PHE A 83 -7.27 2.70 -6.04
N CYS A 84 -6.52 2.58 -4.95
CA CYS A 84 -6.43 3.59 -3.91
C CYS A 84 -4.99 4.06 -3.72
N TRP A 85 -4.82 5.37 -3.64
CA TRP A 85 -3.56 6.04 -3.31
C TRP A 85 -3.83 7.01 -2.15
N GLY A 86 -3.47 6.59 -0.95
CA GLY A 86 -3.94 7.18 0.30
C GLY A 86 -5.47 7.08 0.41
N TYR A 87 -6.13 8.22 0.68
CA TYR A 87 -7.59 8.30 0.75
C TYR A 87 -8.28 8.55 -0.61
N ARG A 88 -7.51 8.56 -1.71
CA ARG A 88 -8.04 8.88 -3.04
C ARG A 88 -8.26 7.62 -3.86
N VAL A 89 -9.41 7.55 -4.53
CA VAL A 89 -9.67 6.57 -5.58
C VAL A 89 -9.08 7.07 -6.90
N ILE A 90 -8.30 6.21 -7.54
CA ILE A 90 -7.63 6.50 -8.81
C ILE A 90 -8.21 5.62 -9.92
N GLN A 91 -8.37 6.20 -11.10
CA GLN A 91 -8.81 5.47 -12.29
C GLN A 91 -7.61 4.85 -13.01
N PRO A 92 -7.66 3.54 -13.34
CA PRO A 92 -6.65 2.90 -14.18
C PRO A 92 -6.43 3.62 -15.50
N GLY A 93 -5.17 3.73 -15.91
CA GLY A 93 -4.75 4.33 -17.18
C GLY A 93 -4.69 5.87 -17.21
N ASN A 94 -5.18 6.56 -16.19
CA ASN A 94 -5.15 8.02 -16.13
C ASN A 94 -3.95 8.53 -15.30
N SER A 95 -3.34 9.63 -15.73
CA SER A 95 -2.36 10.34 -14.92
C SER A 95 -3.02 11.02 -13.72
N VAL A 96 -2.29 11.11 -12.61
CA VAL A 96 -2.77 11.66 -11.33
C VAL A 96 -1.83 12.76 -10.88
N GLU A 97 -2.40 13.87 -10.44
CA GLU A 97 -1.65 14.95 -9.80
C GLU A 97 -1.44 14.64 -8.31
N LEU A 98 -0.19 14.47 -7.90
CA LEU A 98 0.22 14.14 -6.54
C LEU A 98 0.74 15.38 -5.81
N PHE A 99 0.20 15.62 -4.61
CA PHE A 99 0.63 16.71 -3.73
C PHE A 99 1.50 16.12 -2.63
N LEU A 100 2.82 16.16 -2.82
CA LEU A 100 3.80 15.51 -1.94
C LEU A 100 4.40 16.47 -0.90
N HIS A 101 4.09 17.76 -0.97
CA HIS A 101 4.66 18.78 -0.12
C HIS A 101 3.67 19.22 0.96
N GLU A 102 4.18 19.44 2.17
CA GLU A 102 3.41 20.06 3.25
C GLU A 102 3.00 21.46 2.81
N HIS A 103 1.73 21.80 2.99
CA HIS A 103 1.26 23.14 2.67
C HIS A 103 1.91 24.13 3.64
N GLU A 104 2.77 25.02 3.12
CA GLU A 104 3.25 26.16 3.91
C GLU A 104 2.05 27.09 4.18
N HIS A 105 1.44 26.92 5.36
CA HIS A 105 0.53 27.91 5.89
C HIS A 105 1.37 29.13 6.30
N HIS A 106 1.36 30.17 5.47
CA HIS A 106 1.90 31.45 5.88
C HIS A 106 1.17 31.87 7.17
N HIS A 107 1.91 31.90 8.27
CA HIS A 107 1.45 32.50 9.51
C HIS A 107 1.12 33.96 9.20
N GLU A 108 -0.16 34.34 9.31
CA GLU A 108 -0.55 35.73 9.50
C GLU A 108 0.14 36.24 10.77
N HIS A 109 1.31 36.86 10.58
CA HIS A 109 1.79 37.81 11.54
C HIS A 109 0.86 39.00 11.46
N ASP A 110 -0.06 39.11 12.44
CA ASP A 110 -0.72 40.35 12.83
C ASP A 110 0.36 41.42 13.05
N SER A 111 0.70 42.10 11.96
CA SER A 111 1.43 43.36 11.98
C SER A 111 0.61 44.30 11.13
N GLU A 112 -0.14 45.12 11.84
CA GLU A 112 -0.93 46.20 11.32
C GLU A 112 -0.13 47.01 10.27
N GLN A 113 -0.84 47.40 9.21
CA GLN A 113 -0.47 48.41 8.21
C GLN A 113 0.40 47.88 7.05
N HIS A 114 -0.18 47.70 5.86
CA HIS A 114 -0.33 48.74 4.84
C HIS A 114 -1.10 48.19 3.62
N GLN A 115 -1.95 49.05 3.05
CA GLN A 115 -2.74 48.83 1.84
C GLN A 115 -1.83 48.58 0.63
N HIS A 116 -1.83 47.37 0.07
CA HIS A 116 -1.53 47.13 -1.34
C HIS A 116 -2.27 45.86 -1.80
N GLU A 117 -3.27 46.04 -2.67
CA GLU A 117 -3.92 44.98 -3.43
C GLU A 117 -2.91 44.35 -4.38
N HIS A 118 -2.34 43.21 -3.99
CA HIS A 118 -1.71 42.28 -4.90
C HIS A 118 -2.27 40.89 -4.59
N ASP A 119 -3.13 40.41 -5.48
CA ASP A 119 -3.63 39.05 -5.51
C ASP A 119 -2.47 38.10 -5.82
N ASP A 120 -1.67 37.77 -4.79
CA ASP A 120 -0.66 36.71 -4.86
C ASP A 120 -1.38 35.35 -4.82
N HIS A 121 -1.96 34.97 -5.95
CA HIS A 121 -2.45 33.62 -6.19
C HIS A 121 -1.24 32.69 -6.30
N HIS A 122 -0.85 32.08 -5.19
CA HIS A 122 0.12 30.99 -5.22
C HIS A 122 -0.50 29.77 -5.91
N ASP A 123 -0.01 29.45 -7.11
CA ASP A 123 -0.39 28.27 -7.87
C ASP A 123 0.12 26.99 -7.17
N HIS A 124 -0.70 26.44 -6.28
CA HIS A 124 -0.46 25.14 -5.65
C HIS A 124 -0.74 24.02 -6.67
N HIS A 125 0.23 23.72 -7.53
CA HIS A 125 0.17 22.57 -8.42
C HIS A 125 0.96 21.39 -7.84
N GLY A 126 0.44 20.19 -8.03
CA GLY A 126 1.13 18.94 -7.69
C GLY A 126 2.01 18.43 -8.84
N VAL A 127 2.55 17.24 -8.65
CA VAL A 127 3.34 16.53 -9.67
C VAL A 127 2.41 15.60 -10.44
N ILE A 128 2.24 15.86 -11.74
CA ILE A 128 1.50 14.96 -12.64
C ILE A 128 2.31 13.66 -12.81
N THR A 129 1.76 12.56 -12.31
CA THR A 129 2.36 11.24 -12.31
C THR A 129 1.54 10.30 -13.21
N GLU A 130 2.17 9.71 -14.22
CA GLU A 130 1.48 8.76 -15.08
C GLU A 130 1.07 7.48 -14.35
N TRP A 131 0.00 6.82 -14.81
CA TRP A 131 -0.51 5.58 -14.25
C TRP A 131 0.59 4.52 -14.02
N ALA A 132 1.45 4.32 -15.02
CA ALA A 132 2.54 3.34 -14.97
C ALA A 132 3.61 3.65 -13.90
N ASN A 133 3.69 4.92 -13.48
CA ASN A 133 4.64 5.41 -12.48
C ASN A 133 4.01 5.50 -11.08
N LEU A 134 2.70 5.27 -10.94
CA LEU A 134 2.07 5.18 -9.64
C LEU A 134 2.51 3.89 -8.95
N TYR A 135 2.85 4.04 -7.67
CA TYR A 135 3.23 2.90 -6.85
C TYR A 135 1.97 2.17 -6.35
N PHE A 136 1.86 0.88 -6.68
CA PHE A 136 0.84 -0.03 -6.19
C PHE A 136 1.47 -1.37 -5.79
N PRO A 137 0.85 -2.14 -4.89
CA PRO A 137 1.24 -3.53 -4.64
C PRO A 137 1.34 -4.30 -5.96
N GLU A 138 2.35 -5.16 -6.11
CA GLU A 138 2.57 -5.90 -7.36
C GLU A 138 1.35 -6.74 -7.77
N ILE A 139 0.69 -7.34 -6.79
CA ILE A 139 -0.56 -8.08 -6.96
C ILE A 139 -1.68 -7.22 -7.58
N CYS A 140 -1.71 -5.91 -7.31
CA CYS A 140 -2.71 -5.01 -7.86
C CYS A 140 -2.57 -4.79 -9.37
N ARG A 141 -1.36 -4.93 -9.93
CA ARG A 141 -1.16 -4.82 -11.38
C ARG A 141 -1.89 -5.92 -12.16
N GLN A 142 -2.12 -7.07 -11.52
CA GLN A 142 -2.90 -8.16 -12.13
C GLN A 142 -4.37 -7.79 -12.34
N PHE A 143 -4.85 -6.78 -11.60
CA PHE A 143 -6.25 -6.38 -11.59
C PHE A 143 -6.51 -5.04 -12.31
N ASP A 144 -5.52 -4.48 -13.01
CA ASP A 144 -5.66 -3.19 -13.70
C ASP A 144 -6.50 -3.25 -15.00
N GLY A 145 -6.82 -4.46 -15.46
CA GLY A 145 -7.62 -4.71 -16.66
C GLY A 145 -6.92 -4.31 -17.97
N THR A 146 -5.64 -3.92 -17.92
CA THR A 146 -4.83 -3.55 -19.07
C THR A 146 -3.97 -4.71 -19.60
N GLY A 147 -3.73 -5.72 -18.77
CA GLY A 147 -3.09 -6.97 -19.16
C GLY A 147 -4.08 -7.95 -19.82
N SER A 148 -3.67 -8.56 -20.95
CA SER A 148 -4.32 -9.73 -21.57
C SER A 148 -4.08 -11.02 -20.77
N GLY A 149 -4.13 -10.94 -19.44
CA GLY A 149 -3.97 -12.07 -18.54
C GLY A 149 -5.35 -12.63 -18.23
N SER A 150 -5.68 -13.72 -18.91
CA SER A 150 -6.83 -14.56 -18.60
C SER A 150 -6.86 -14.88 -17.10
N SER A 151 -7.71 -14.20 -16.34
CA SER A 151 -8.11 -14.62 -14.99
C SER A 151 -9.10 -15.78 -15.09
N VAL A 152 -8.69 -16.83 -15.80
CA VAL A 152 -9.22 -18.17 -15.63
C VAL A 152 -8.20 -18.86 -14.75
N MET A 153 -8.44 -18.82 -13.44
CA MET A 153 -7.85 -19.83 -12.56
C MET A 153 -8.31 -21.19 -13.11
N PRO A 154 -7.39 -22.11 -13.47
CA PRO A 154 -7.80 -23.45 -13.86
C PRO A 154 -8.54 -24.07 -12.69
N VAL A 155 -9.78 -24.52 -12.95
CA VAL A 155 -10.53 -25.38 -12.05
C VAL A 155 -9.65 -26.60 -11.75
N PRO A 156 -9.26 -26.86 -10.49
CA PRO A 156 -8.54 -28.08 -10.17
C PRO A 156 -9.51 -29.27 -10.31
N GLY A 157 -9.40 -30.01 -11.41
CA GLY A 157 -10.08 -31.30 -11.56
C GLY A 157 -10.68 -31.55 -12.94
N GLU A 158 -9.84 -31.96 -13.89
CA GLU A 158 -10.12 -33.10 -14.80
C GLU A 158 -8.87 -33.98 -14.88
#